data_AF-A0A7S0MF54-F1
#
_entry.id   AF-A0A7S0MF54-F1
#
_cell.length_a   1.000
_cell.length_b   1.000
_cell.length_c   1.000
_cell.angle_alpha   90.00
_cell.angle_beta   90.00
_cell.angle_gamma   90.00
#
_symmetry.space_group_name_H-M   'P 1'
#
loop_
_entity.id
_entity.type
_entity.pdbx_description
1 polymer ?
#
loop_
_entity_poly.entity_id
_entity_poly.type
_entity_poly.pdbx_seq_one_letter_code
_entity_poly.pdbx_strand_id
1 'polypeptide(L)'
;GAGEPVVVPSYAAWFDLNKIHQLEKRDLPEWFAPGRPSLTPRTYLESRNTMVLLYRESPKRYLTAAAARRHVSGDAGALLRLHGFLEHWGLVNCCAAVHHRPV
;
A
#
# COMPACT_ATOMS: atom_id res chain seq x y z
N GLY A 1 -13.03 -22.47 -5.33
CA GLY A 1 -12.99 -21.13 -5.93
C GLY A 1 -11.65 -20.53 -5.63
N ALA A 2 -10.73 -20.55 -6.58
CA ALA A 2 -9.42 -19.93 -6.42
C ALA A 2 -9.56 -18.43 -6.74
N GLY A 3 -9.12 -17.56 -5.83
CA GLY A 3 -9.08 -16.12 -6.08
C GLY A 3 -8.22 -15.81 -7.30
N GLU A 4 -8.62 -14.83 -8.10
CA GLU A 4 -7.88 -14.42 -9.30
C GLU A 4 -6.46 -13.97 -8.92
N PRO A 5 -5.41 -14.41 -9.64
CA PRO A 5 -4.04 -14.06 -9.30
C PRO A 5 -3.77 -12.57 -9.51
N VAL A 6 -3.23 -11.91 -8.50
CA VAL A 6 -2.74 -10.52 -8.61
C VAL A 6 -1.35 -10.53 -9.23
N VAL A 7 -1.24 -9.99 -10.44
CA VAL A 7 0.05 -9.86 -11.14
C VAL A 7 0.73 -8.59 -10.67
N VAL A 8 1.87 -8.73 -9.99
CA VAL A 8 2.73 -7.60 -9.62
C VAL A 8 3.58 -7.21 -10.83
N PRO A 9 3.66 -5.92 -11.21
CA PRO A 9 4.51 -5.48 -12.31
C PRO A 9 5.99 -5.82 -12.08
N SER A 10 6.73 -6.12 -13.15
CA SER A 10 8.15 -6.50 -13.05
C SER A 10 9.03 -5.43 -12.40
N TYR A 11 8.71 -4.14 -12.61
CA TYR A 11 9.42 -3.04 -11.96
C TYR A 11 9.19 -2.97 -10.43
N ALA A 12 8.16 -3.66 -9.92
CA ALA A 12 7.89 -3.79 -8.49
C ALA A 12 8.40 -5.13 -7.90
N ALA A 13 9.25 -5.87 -8.62
CA ALA A 13 9.82 -7.14 -8.16
C ALA A 13 10.69 -7.04 -6.89
N TRP A 14 11.04 -5.82 -6.47
CA TRP A 14 11.74 -5.55 -5.21
C TRP A 14 10.86 -5.77 -3.97
N PHE A 15 9.53 -5.79 -4.14
CA PHE A 15 8.58 -5.84 -3.04
C PHE A 15 8.49 -7.24 -2.39
N ASP A 16 8.57 -7.27 -1.07
CA ASP A 16 8.40 -8.47 -0.24
C ASP A 16 7.49 -8.13 0.96
N LEU A 17 6.43 -8.91 1.17
CA LEU A 17 5.49 -8.70 2.27
C LEU A 17 6.14 -8.83 3.66
N ASN A 18 7.28 -9.50 3.76
CA ASN A 18 7.97 -9.79 5.02
C ASN A 18 9.20 -8.89 5.26
N LYS A 19 9.57 -8.05 4.29
CA LYS A 19 10.76 -7.18 4.38
C LYS A 19 10.42 -5.75 4.02
N ILE A 20 11.20 -4.82 4.53
CA ILE A 20 11.13 -3.40 4.17
C ILE A 20 12.33 -3.08 3.30
N HIS A 21 12.08 -2.76 2.05
CA HIS A 21 13.07 -2.39 1.05
C HIS A 21 13.56 -0.95 1.26
N GLN A 22 14.74 -0.61 0.72
CA GLN A 22 15.31 0.73 0.86
C GLN A 22 14.49 1.82 0.14
N LEU A 23 13.82 1.46 -0.95
CA LEU A 23 12.90 2.38 -1.65
C LEU A 23 11.76 2.84 -0.75
N GLU A 24 11.19 1.92 0.05
CA GLU A 24 10.14 2.23 1.02
C GLU A 24 10.63 3.23 2.06
N LYS A 25 11.86 3.03 2.57
CA LYS A 25 12.47 3.92 3.57
C LYS A 25 12.78 5.30 3.01
N ARG A 26 13.21 5.37 1.75
CA ARG A 26 13.53 6.61 1.06
C ARG A 26 12.28 7.44 0.77
N ASP A 27 11.22 6.81 0.28
CA ASP A 27 10.02 7.49 -0.20
C ASP A 27 9.01 7.79 0.92
N LEU A 28 9.07 7.06 2.04
CA LEU A 28 8.19 7.24 3.21
C LEU A 28 9.00 7.41 4.52
N PRO A 29 9.92 8.39 4.58
CA PRO A 29 10.87 8.54 5.68
C PRO A 29 10.20 8.81 7.04
N GLU A 30 8.97 9.30 7.07
CA GLU A 30 8.25 9.62 8.31
C GLU A 30 8.01 8.41 9.24
N TRP A 31 8.11 7.19 8.71
CA TRP A 31 8.00 5.94 9.47
C TRP A 31 9.34 5.40 9.98
N PHE A 32 10.45 5.95 9.48
CA PHE A 32 11.80 5.42 9.71
C PHE A 32 12.75 6.44 10.33
N ALA A 33 12.39 7.73 10.29
CA ALA A 33 13.11 8.79 10.97
C ALA A 33 12.59 8.96 12.42
N PRO A 34 13.46 9.33 13.37
CA PRO A 34 13.03 9.74 14.70
C PRO A 34 12.12 10.97 14.62
N GLY A 35 11.04 11.00 15.40
CA GLY A 35 10.24 12.21 15.56
C GLY A 35 8.75 12.00 15.84
N ARG A 36 8.17 10.85 15.47
CA ARG A 36 6.74 10.57 15.71
C ARG A 36 6.56 9.19 16.35
N PRO A 37 6.19 9.09 17.65
CA PRO A 37 6.07 7.81 18.35
C PRO A 37 5.08 6.81 17.71
N SER A 38 4.08 7.29 16.99
CA SER A 38 3.07 6.46 16.32
C SER A 38 3.50 5.97 14.93
N LEU A 39 4.50 6.59 14.31
CA LEU A 39 5.01 6.20 13.00
C LEU A 39 6.33 5.45 13.17
N THR A 40 6.22 4.14 13.23
CA THR A 40 7.35 3.23 13.45
C THR A 40 7.47 2.26 12.28
N PRO A 41 8.64 1.62 12.09
CA PRO A 41 8.78 0.59 11.05
C PRO A 41 7.76 -0.55 11.19
N ARG A 42 7.32 -0.84 12.42
CA ARG A 42 6.29 -1.83 12.71
C ARG A 42 4.92 -1.40 12.21
N THR A 43 4.47 -0.21 12.62
CA THR A 43 3.15 0.31 12.23
C THR A 43 3.09 0.59 10.72
N TYR A 44 4.23 0.88 10.08
CA TYR A 44 4.37 0.92 8.63
C TYR A 44 4.07 -0.44 7.98
N LEU A 45 4.74 -1.50 8.43
CA LEU A 45 4.60 -2.85 7.87
C LEU A 45 3.16 -3.36 8.00
N GLU A 46 2.55 -3.17 9.17
CA GLU A 46 1.15 -3.53 9.44
C GLU A 46 0.20 -2.77 8.49
N SER A 47 0.37 -1.46 8.35
CA SER A 47 -0.44 -0.61 7.45
C SER A 47 -0.30 -1.01 5.99
N ARG A 48 0.97 -1.15 5.53
CA ARG A 48 1.33 -1.50 4.15
C ARG A 48 0.74 -2.84 3.75
N ASN A 49 0.96 -3.86 4.59
CA ASN A 49 0.47 -5.21 4.32
C ASN A 49 -1.05 -5.26 4.33
N THR A 50 -1.70 -4.55 5.26
CA THR A 50 -3.17 -4.46 5.29
C THR A 50 -3.72 -3.89 3.98
N MET A 51 -3.17 -2.79 3.45
CA MET A 51 -3.63 -2.21 2.18
C MET A 51 -3.40 -3.15 0.99
N VAL A 52 -2.25 -3.80 0.92
CA VAL A 52 -1.94 -4.75 -0.16
C VAL A 52 -2.85 -5.97 -0.11
N LEU A 53 -3.09 -6.55 1.07
CA LEU A 53 -3.97 -7.70 1.25
C LEU A 53 -5.43 -7.34 0.95
N LEU A 54 -5.90 -6.18 1.42
CA LEU A 54 -7.24 -5.67 1.14
C LEU A 54 -7.49 -5.52 -0.37
N TYR A 55 -6.50 -5.06 -1.14
CA TYR A 55 -6.63 -5.00 -2.59
C TYR A 55 -6.69 -6.41 -3.23
N ARG A 56 -5.86 -7.33 -2.74
CA ARG A 56 -5.79 -8.72 -3.25
C ARG A 56 -7.07 -9.52 -3.03
N GLU A 57 -7.94 -9.12 -2.09
CA GLU A 57 -9.28 -9.70 -1.93
C GLU A 57 -10.20 -9.44 -3.14
N SER A 58 -9.98 -8.35 -3.88
CA SER A 58 -10.80 -7.96 -5.03
C SER A 58 -10.00 -7.14 -6.05
N PRO A 59 -9.04 -7.76 -6.77
CA PRO A 59 -8.05 -7.03 -7.57
C PRO A 59 -8.62 -6.25 -8.77
N LYS A 60 -9.85 -6.57 -9.20
CA LYS A 60 -10.57 -5.80 -10.23
C LYS A 60 -11.19 -4.50 -9.71
N ARG A 61 -11.37 -4.38 -8.38
CA ARG A 61 -11.97 -3.21 -7.74
C ARG A 61 -10.88 -2.21 -7.37
N TYR A 62 -11.10 -0.95 -7.72
CA TYR A 62 -10.24 0.14 -7.29
C TYR A 62 -10.33 0.35 -5.78
N LEU A 63 -9.21 0.20 -5.08
CA LEU A 63 -9.07 0.49 -3.66
C LEU A 63 -8.74 1.98 -3.49
N THR A 64 -9.70 2.76 -2.99
CA THR A 64 -9.47 4.18 -2.66
C THR A 64 -8.75 4.32 -1.33
N ALA A 65 -7.99 5.42 -1.14
CA ALA A 65 -7.36 5.74 0.15
C ALA A 65 -8.38 5.82 1.30
N ALA A 66 -9.58 6.36 1.02
CA ALA A 66 -10.67 6.44 1.99
C ALA A 66 -11.17 5.05 2.41
N ALA A 67 -11.24 4.09 1.48
CA ALA A 67 -11.60 2.71 1.79
C ALA A 67 -10.50 2.01 2.58
N ALA A 68 -9.24 2.12 2.15
CA ALA A 68 -8.08 1.58 2.85
C ALA A 68 -7.99 2.08 4.30
N ARG A 69 -8.23 3.36 4.53
CA ARG A 69 -8.16 3.99 5.87
C ARG A 69 -9.20 3.44 6.86
N ARG A 70 -10.32 2.85 6.40
CA ARG A 70 -11.27 2.20 7.32
C ARG A 70 -10.71 0.93 7.97
N HIS A 71 -9.65 0.35 7.39
CA HIS A 71 -9.00 -0.86 7.87
C HIS A 71 -7.66 -0.60 8.56
N VAL A 72 -7.17 0.64 8.55
CA VAL A 72 -5.86 1.00 9.10
C VAL A 72 -5.99 2.22 10.01
N SER A 73 -5.59 2.06 11.27
CA SER A 73 -5.53 3.16 12.23
C SER A 73 -4.21 3.91 12.12
N GLY A 74 -4.24 5.25 12.15
CA GLY A 74 -3.03 6.06 12.13
C GLY A 74 -3.23 7.47 11.59
N ASP A 75 -2.10 8.14 11.36
CA ASP A 75 -2.04 9.49 10.78
C ASP A 75 -2.60 9.50 9.36
N ALA A 76 -3.60 10.35 9.12
CA ALA A 76 -4.28 10.46 7.84
C ALA A 76 -3.33 10.73 6.67
N GLY A 77 -2.38 11.65 6.88
CA GLY A 77 -1.43 12.09 5.85
C GLY A 77 -0.43 11.00 5.50
N ALA A 78 0.09 10.30 6.51
CA ALA A 78 1.00 9.17 6.32
C ALA A 78 0.31 8.01 5.58
N LEU A 79 -0.95 7.70 5.93
CA LEU A 79 -1.71 6.65 5.25
C LEU A 79 -2.07 7.02 3.80
N LEU A 80 -2.36 8.29 3.53
CA LEU A 80 -2.59 8.77 2.16
C LEU A 80 -1.33 8.64 1.30
N ARG A 81 -0.16 9.05 1.82
CA ARG A 81 1.12 8.90 1.11
C ARG A 81 1.50 7.44 0.90
N LEU A 82 1.26 6.58 1.89
CA LEU A 82 1.45 5.13 1.76
C LEU A 82 0.58 4.54 0.64
N HIS A 83 -0.71 4.89 0.60
CA HIS A 83 -1.62 4.43 -0.45
C HIS A 83 -1.13 4.88 -1.84
N GLY A 84 -0.75 6.15 -1.99
CA GLY A 84 -0.20 6.68 -3.26
C GLY A 84 1.10 6.00 -3.67
N PHE A 85 1.99 5.69 -2.72
CA PHE A 85 3.23 4.95 -2.99
C PHE A 85 2.93 3.53 -3.50
N LEU A 86 2.01 2.80 -2.85
CA LEU A 86 1.62 1.46 -3.27
C LEU A 86 0.96 1.47 -4.66
N GLU A 87 0.15 2.48 -4.95
CA GLU A 87 -0.49 2.64 -6.25
C GLU A 87 0.53 2.97 -7.34
N HIS A 88 1.47 3.88 -7.07
CA HIS A 88 2.55 4.22 -8.01
C HIS A 88 3.35 2.99 -8.45
N TRP A 89 3.67 2.11 -7.50
CA TRP A 89 4.39 0.86 -7.78
C TRP A 89 3.49 -0.27 -8.29
N GLY A 90 2.18 -0.05 -8.43
CA GLY A 90 1.23 -1.09 -8.85
C GLY A 90 1.12 -2.25 -7.85
N LEU A 91 1.42 -2.01 -6.58
CA LEU A 91 1.21 -2.96 -5.49
C LEU A 91 -0.27 -2.99 -5.07
N VAL A 92 -0.99 -1.89 -5.34
CA VAL A 92 -2.45 -1.82 -5.36
C VAL A 92 -2.92 -1.24 -6.70
N ASN A 93 -4.16 -1.52 -7.08
CA ASN A 93 -4.84 -0.96 -8.26
C ASN A 93 -4.19 -1.24 -9.63
N CYS A 94 -3.24 -2.18 -9.73
CA CYS A 94 -2.58 -2.53 -11.00
C CYS A 94 -3.52 -3.21 -12.01
N CYS A 95 -4.49 -3.97 -11.52
CA CYS A 95 -5.49 -4.69 -12.32
C CYS A 95 -6.87 -4.00 -12.31
N ALA A 96 -7.02 -2.88 -11.60
CA ALA A 96 -8.28 -2.15 -11.55
C ALA A 96 -8.53 -1.45 -12.90
N ALA A 97 -9.76 -1.54 -13.43
CA ALA A 97 -10.08 -0.91 -14.71
C ALA A 97 -9.87 0.60 -14.64
N VAL A 98 -9.32 1.19 -15.70
CA VAL A 98 -8.97 2.62 -15.78
C VAL A 98 -10.17 3.53 -15.48
N HIS A 99 -11.39 3.11 -15.84
CA HIS A 99 -12.64 3.85 -15.58
C HIS A 99 -13.06 3.91 -14.11
N HIS A 100 -12.46 3.10 -13.23
CA HIS A 100 -12.73 3.14 -11.78
C HIS A 100 -11.75 4.03 -11.01
N ARG A 101 -10.80 4.67 -11.68
CA ARG A 101 -9.94 5.69 -11.07
C ARG A 101 -10.77 6.96 -10.89
N PRO A 102 -10.80 7.56 -9.69
CA PRO A 102 -11.38 8.89 -9.50
C PRO A 102 -10.69 9.88 -10.45
N VAL A 103 -11.50 10.74 -11.09
CA VAL A 103 -11.00 11.91 -11.85
C VAL A 103 -10.51 13.01 -10.92
#